data_AF-A0A2M8DGD6-F1
#
_entry.id   AF-A0A2M8DGD6-F1
#
_cell.length_a   1.000
_cell.length_b   1.000
_cell.length_c   1.000
_cell.angle_alpha   90.00
_cell.angle_beta   90.00
_cell.angle_gamma   90.00
#
_symmetry.space_group_name_H-M   'P 1'
#
loop_
_entity.id
_entity.type
_entity.pdbx_description
1 polymer ?
#
loop_
_entity_poly.entity_id
_entity_poly.type
_entity_poly.pdbx_seq_one_letter_code
_entity_poly.pdbx_strand_id
1 'polypeptide(L)'
;MGVSTGAICDALDQVHHLLLKAQFWHHHDQTLFNRRQLEVLSRLPAPGPDGFEGGINARKYRGLAPVSKATATRDLVDWVAKRCLQRRAGGGRSTSYDIRWTVER
;
A
#
# COMPACT_ATOMS: atom_id res chain seq x y z
N MET A 1 21.34 28.75 13.34
CA MET A 1 19.88 28.78 13.55
C MET A 1 19.24 28.01 12.39
N GLY A 2 19.05 26.69 12.50
CA GLY A 2 18.57 25.88 11.37
C GLY A 2 18.06 24.50 11.74
N VAL A 3 17.63 24.30 13.00
CA VAL A 3 17.34 22.96 13.55
C VAL A 3 15.85 22.72 13.84
N SER A 4 14.94 23.61 13.41
CA SER A 4 13.51 23.48 13.71
C SER A 4 12.62 23.20 12.50
N THR A 5 13.06 23.51 11.27
CA THR A 5 12.22 23.32 10.08
C THR A 5 12.09 21.84 9.70
N GLY A 6 13.18 21.06 9.78
CA GLY A 6 13.17 19.63 9.44
C GLY A 6 12.25 18.80 10.34
N ALA A 7 12.34 18.98 11.66
CA ALA A 7 11.52 18.24 12.61
C ALA A 7 10.01 18.53 12.48
N ILE A 8 9.64 19.73 12.04
CA ILE A 8 8.24 20.07 11.76
C ILE A 8 7.76 19.35 10.49
N CYS A 9 8.57 19.30 9.44
CA CYS A 9 8.25 18.55 8.22
C CYS A 9 8.05 17.07 8.53
N ASP A 10 8.98 16.46 9.27
CA ASP A 10 8.90 15.03 9.64
C ASP A 10 7.63 14.71 10.44
N ALA A 11 7.27 15.59 11.38
CA ALA A 11 6.06 15.43 12.18
C ALA A 11 4.78 15.56 11.31
N LEU A 12 4.76 16.50 10.37
CA LEU A 12 3.64 16.69 9.45
C LEU A 12 3.49 15.49 8.50
N ASP A 13 4.59 14.96 7.98
CA ASP A 13 4.58 13.76 7.14
C ASP A 13 4.05 12.55 7.91
N GLN A 14 4.47 12.39 9.17
CA GLN A 14 3.97 11.31 10.01
C GLN A 14 2.46 11.41 10.26
N VAL A 15 1.94 12.61 10.55
CA VAL A 15 0.49 12.83 10.69
C VAL A 15 -0.24 12.53 9.39
N HIS A 16 0.29 12.99 8.26
CA HIS A 16 -0.28 12.73 6.95
C HIS A 16 -0.37 11.23 6.63
N HIS A 17 0.70 10.48 6.92
CA HIS A 17 0.75 9.02 6.76
C HIS A 17 -0.29 8.30 7.62
N LEU A 18 -0.49 8.73 8.87
CA LEU A 18 -1.50 8.16 9.77
C LEU A 18 -2.91 8.43 9.24
N LEU A 19 -3.19 9.64 8.76
CA LEU A 19 -4.49 9.99 8.19
C LEU A 19 -4.81 9.16 6.94
N LEU A 20 -3.84 8.96 6.05
CA LEU A 20 -4.02 8.14 4.84
C LEU A 20 -4.29 6.67 5.19
N LYS A 21 -3.57 6.11 6.19
CA LYS A 21 -3.86 4.75 6.68
C LYS A 21 -5.25 4.66 7.31
N ALA A 22 -5.65 5.63 8.12
CA ALA A 22 -6.96 5.64 8.75
C ALA A 22 -8.09 5.70 7.71
N GLN A 23 -7.95 6.56 6.69
CA GLN A 23 -8.91 6.65 5.58
C GLN A 23 -9.00 5.36 4.77
N PHE A 24 -7.86 4.74 4.47
CA PHE A 24 -7.82 3.44 3.78
C PHE A 24 -8.62 2.37 4.54
N TRP A 25 -8.34 2.21 5.84
CA TRP A 25 -9.04 1.21 6.65
C TRP A 25 -10.53 1.54 6.85
N HIS A 26 -10.87 2.83 6.98
CA HIS A 26 -12.25 3.25 7.06
C HIS A 26 -13.02 2.95 5.76
N HIS A 27 -12.41 3.21 4.60
CA HIS A 27 -13.03 2.92 3.30
C HIS A 27 -13.24 1.42 3.05
N HIS A 28 -12.35 0.59 3.61
CA HIS A 28 -12.37 -0.85 3.42
C HIS A 28 -12.95 -1.63 4.61
N ASP A 29 -13.66 -0.96 5.53
CA ASP A 29 -14.23 -1.59 6.73
C ASP A 29 -15.23 -2.72 6.41
N GLN A 30 -15.97 -2.58 5.32
CA GLN A 30 -16.93 -3.57 4.79
C GLN A 30 -16.30 -4.51 3.75
N THR A 31 -15.02 -4.34 3.43
CA THR A 31 -14.34 -5.21 2.46
C THR A 31 -13.92 -6.52 3.11
N LEU A 32 -14.40 -7.65 2.57
CA LEU A 32 -14.02 -8.97 3.07
C LEU A 32 -12.59 -9.30 2.68
N PHE A 33 -11.68 -9.28 3.65
CA PHE A 33 -10.31 -9.79 3.51
C PHE A 33 -10.12 -11.07 4.29
N ASN A 34 -9.38 -12.02 3.73
CA ASN A 34 -8.92 -13.16 4.52
C ASN A 34 -7.76 -12.76 5.45
N ARG A 35 -7.47 -13.60 6.45
CA ARG A 35 -6.41 -13.35 7.44
C ARG A 35 -5.05 -13.01 6.82
N ARG A 36 -4.68 -13.72 5.75
CA ARG A 36 -3.41 -13.48 5.02
C ARG A 36 -3.39 -12.10 4.39
N GLN A 37 -4.48 -11.71 3.73
CA GLN A 37 -4.59 -10.41 3.07
C GLN A 37 -4.49 -9.27 4.10
N LEU A 38 -5.18 -9.40 5.24
CA LEU A 38 -5.09 -8.45 6.34
C LEU A 38 -3.66 -8.32 6.88
N GLU A 39 -2.95 -9.44 7.06
CA GLU A 39 -1.55 -9.44 7.52
C GLU A 39 -0.65 -8.69 6.52
N VAL A 40 -0.79 -8.96 5.22
CA VAL A 40 0.02 -8.26 4.21
C VAL A 40 -0.32 -6.78 4.14
N LEU A 41 -1.61 -6.40 4.13
CA LEU A 41 -2.06 -5.00 4.12
C LEU A 41 -1.56 -4.24 5.35
N SER A 42 -1.59 -4.86 6.53
CA SER A 42 -1.10 -4.24 7.79
C SER A 42 0.40 -3.93 7.78
N ARG A 43 1.17 -4.70 7.01
CA ARG A 43 2.62 -4.54 6.86
C ARG A 43 3.02 -3.56 5.76
N LEU A 44 2.06 -3.01 5.02
CA LEU A 44 2.38 -2.05 3.99
C LEU A 44 2.91 -0.75 4.65
N PRO A 45 4.09 -0.26 4.21
CA PRO A 45 4.59 1.02 4.63
C PRO A 45 3.61 2.12 4.21
N ALA A 46 3.67 3.25 4.90
CA ALA A 46 2.87 4.41 4.57
C ALA A 46 3.15 4.91 3.14
N PRO A 47 2.20 5.61 2.50
CA PRO A 47 2.47 6.37 1.27
C PRO A 47 3.61 7.36 1.50
N GLY A 48 4.54 7.50 0.56
CA GLY A 48 5.66 8.44 0.68
C GLY A 48 6.86 7.98 -0.14
N PRO A 49 7.95 8.78 -0.20
CA PRO A 49 9.17 8.42 -0.92
C PRO A 49 9.84 7.14 -0.38
N ASP A 50 9.70 6.86 0.92
CA ASP A 50 10.16 5.61 1.55
C ASP A 50 9.12 4.46 1.46
N GLY A 51 7.89 4.78 1.07
CA GLY A 51 6.82 3.81 0.87
C GLY A 51 7.00 3.09 -0.46
N PHE A 52 6.91 1.74 -0.45
CA PHE A 52 7.12 0.83 -1.59
C PHE A 52 7.45 1.54 -2.92
N GLU A 53 8.69 1.99 -3.09
CA GLU A 53 9.12 2.67 -4.30
C GLU A 53 8.92 1.71 -5.49
N GLY A 54 8.22 2.15 -6.52
CA GLY A 54 7.81 1.26 -7.62
C GLY A 54 6.75 0.22 -7.26
N GLY A 55 6.01 0.40 -6.17
CA GLY A 55 4.71 -0.25 -5.89
C GLY A 55 4.82 -1.70 -5.46
N ILE A 56 3.69 -2.33 -5.14
CA ILE A 56 3.64 -3.74 -4.80
C ILE A 56 3.55 -4.60 -6.07
N ASN A 57 4.28 -5.71 -6.09
CA ASN A 57 4.21 -6.72 -7.15
C ASN A 57 4.27 -8.11 -6.50
N ALA A 58 4.10 -9.17 -7.30
CA ALA A 58 4.08 -10.54 -6.77
C ALA A 58 5.37 -10.94 -6.04
N ARG A 59 6.53 -10.37 -6.43
CA ARG A 59 7.80 -10.63 -5.74
C ARG A 59 7.81 -10.00 -4.34
N LYS A 60 7.44 -8.71 -4.24
CA LYS A 60 7.34 -7.98 -2.97
C LYS A 60 6.29 -8.59 -2.04
N TYR A 61 5.13 -8.98 -2.57
CA TYR A 61 4.07 -9.65 -1.82
C TYR A 61 4.57 -10.92 -1.12
N ARG A 62 5.32 -11.77 -1.84
CA ARG A 62 5.88 -12.99 -1.25
C ARG A 62 6.97 -12.73 -0.20
N GLY A 63 7.58 -11.54 -0.20
CA GLY A 63 8.47 -11.12 0.89
C GLY A 63 7.70 -10.76 2.16
N LEU A 64 6.43 -10.41 2.06
CA LEU A 64 5.56 -10.05 3.19
C LEU A 64 4.75 -11.24 3.74
N ALA A 65 4.43 -12.21 2.88
CA ALA A 65 3.73 -13.44 3.24
C ALA A 65 4.30 -14.65 2.49
N PRO A 66 4.53 -15.79 3.18
CA PRO A 66 5.07 -16.99 2.56
C PRO A 66 4.00 -17.69 1.71
N VAL A 67 3.85 -17.27 0.44
CA VAL A 67 2.91 -17.85 -0.51
C VAL A 67 3.51 -18.09 -1.88
N SER A 68 2.84 -18.92 -2.69
CA SER A 68 3.23 -19.16 -4.08
C SER A 68 3.10 -17.89 -4.94
N LYS A 69 3.79 -17.86 -6.09
CA LYS A 69 3.63 -16.77 -7.08
C LYS A 69 2.17 -16.66 -7.55
N ALA A 70 1.53 -17.79 -7.83
CA ALA A 70 0.15 -17.83 -8.30
C ALA A 70 -0.82 -17.26 -7.26
N THR A 71 -0.62 -17.61 -5.98
CA THR A 71 -1.41 -17.07 -4.87
C THR A 71 -1.22 -15.56 -4.73
N ALA A 72 0.03 -15.08 -4.76
CA ALA A 72 0.32 -13.64 -4.70
C ALA A 72 -0.33 -12.87 -5.86
N THR A 73 -0.25 -13.39 -7.09
CA THR A 73 -0.90 -12.75 -8.25
C THR A 73 -2.42 -12.71 -8.10
N ARG A 74 -3.04 -13.80 -7.63
CA ARG A 74 -4.50 -13.83 -7.38
C ARG A 74 -4.92 -12.82 -6.33
N ASP A 75 -4.18 -12.73 -5.22
CA ASP A 75 -4.45 -11.75 -4.16
C ASP A 75 -4.33 -10.32 -4.69
N LEU A 76 -3.29 -10.02 -5.49
CA LEU A 76 -3.11 -8.68 -6.08
C LEU A 76 -4.24 -8.32 -7.06
N VAL A 77 -4.73 -9.26 -7.86
CA VAL A 77 -5.88 -9.05 -8.75
C VAL A 77 -7.16 -8.82 -7.96
N ASP A 78 -7.39 -9.59 -6.90
CA ASP A 78 -8.52 -9.41 -5.98
C ASP A 78 -8.49 -8.02 -5.32
N TRP A 79 -7.31 -7.55 -4.91
CA TRP A 79 -7.16 -6.21 -4.34
C TRP A 79 -7.40 -5.08 -5.35
N VAL A 80 -7.13 -5.29 -6.64
CA VAL A 80 -7.54 -4.34 -7.69
C VAL A 80 -9.05 -4.32 -7.84
N ALA A 81 -9.70 -5.49 -7.85
CA ALA A 81 -11.17 -5.58 -7.92
C ALA A 81 -11.83 -4.90 -6.70
N LYS A 82 -11.22 -5.03 -5.51
CA LYS A 82 -11.63 -4.37 -4.27
C LYS A 82 -11.24 -2.90 -4.18
N ARG A 83 -10.62 -2.34 -5.23
CA ARG A 83 -10.13 -0.94 -5.29
C ARG A 83 -9.07 -0.58 -4.23
N CYS A 84 -8.48 -1.56 -3.54
CA CYS A 84 -7.35 -1.34 -2.64
C CYS A 84 -6.07 -1.00 -3.41
N LEU A 85 -5.95 -1.55 -4.62
CA LEU A 85 -4.82 -1.34 -5.52
C LEU A 85 -5.28 -0.76 -6.86
N GLN A 86 -4.37 -0.04 -7.51
CA GLN A 86 -4.47 0.33 -8.92
C GLN A 86 -3.24 -0.12 -9.68
N ARG A 87 -3.45 -0.55 -10.92
CA ARG A 87 -2.34 -0.96 -11.78
C ARG A 87 -1.57 0.27 -12.22
N ARG A 88 -0.24 0.25 -12.06
CA ARG A 88 0.58 1.37 -12.52
C ARG A 88 0.69 1.36 -14.05
N ALA A 89 0.55 2.53 -14.67
CA ALA A 89 0.86 2.72 -16.08
C ALA A 89 2.38 2.83 -16.23
N GLY A 90 2.98 1.97 -17.07
CA GLY A 90 4.43 1.90 -17.22
C GLY A 90 5.06 0.86 -16.31
N GLY A 91 5.31 -0.32 -16.87
CA GLY A 91 6.11 -1.35 -16.25
C GLY A 91 6.56 -2.29 -17.36
N GLY A 92 7.85 -2.61 -17.41
CA GLY A 92 8.42 -3.54 -18.38
C GLY A 92 7.87 -4.96 -18.19
N ARG A 93 8.73 -5.96 -17.97
CA ARG A 93 8.31 -7.38 -17.87
C ARG A 93 7.49 -7.72 -16.60
N SER A 94 7.14 -6.76 -15.74
CA SER A 94 6.48 -7.02 -14.45
C SER A 94 5.37 -6.01 -14.15
N THR A 95 4.17 -6.54 -13.89
CA THR A 95 3.03 -5.76 -13.41
C THR A 95 3.26 -5.31 -11.96
N SER A 96 3.20 -4.00 -11.74
CA SER A 96 3.26 -3.38 -10.42
C SER A 96 1.98 -2.61 -10.14
N TYR A 97 1.66 -2.48 -8.86
CA TYR A 97 0.44 -1.85 -8.38
C TYR A 97 0.75 -0.79 -7.33
N ASP A 98 0.01 0.32 -7.39
CA ASP A 98 -0.02 1.34 -6.35
C ASP A 98 -1.17 1.08 -5.40
N ILE A 99 -0.94 1.38 -4.12
CA ILE A 99 -2.01 1.36 -3.12
C ILE A 99 -2.85 2.62 -3.33
N ARG A 100 -4.17 2.45 -3.30
CA ARG A 100 -5.11 3.55 -3.35
C ARG A 100 -5.32 4.11 -1.95
N TRP A 101 -4.42 5.00 -1.55
CA TRP A 101 -4.46 5.64 -0.23
C TRP A 101 -5.53 6.71 -0.11
N THR A 102 -5.88 7.37 -1.22
CA THR A 102 -6.90 8.41 -1.28
C THR A 102 -8.17 7.87 -1.91
N VAL A 103 -9.31 8.22 -1.31
CA VAL A 103 -10.62 7.96 -1.89
C VAL A 103 -10.99 9.19 -2.72
N GLU A 104 -10.71 9.18 -4.02
CA GLU A 104 -11.41 10.08 -4.94
C GLU A 104 -12.87 9.63 -4.99
N ARG A 105 -13.78 10.49 -4.50
CA ARG A 105 -15.23 10.26 -4.54
C ARG A 105 -15.77 10.40 -5.96
#